data_AF-A0A1G3Q7Q8-F1
#
_entry.id   AF-A0A1G3Q7Q8-F1
#
_cell.length_a   1.000
_cell.length_b   1.000
_cell.length_c   1.000
_cell.angle_alpha   90.00
_cell.angle_beta   90.00
_cell.angle_gamma   90.00
#
_symmetry.space_group_name_H-M   'P 1'
#
loop_
_entity.id
_entity.type
_entity.pdbx_description
1 polymer ?
#
loop_
_entity_poly.entity_id
_entity_poly.type
_entity_poly.pdbx_seq_one_letter_code
_entity_poly.pdbx_strand_id
1 'polypeptide(L)'
;MKIGELIQSADWKTEKHIPAIEAPKSAKKGEKVKVRVITGAEIAHPNTTAHHISSIEVYFKGNDDKFPYLLGKFEFTAHGASANGADTSTVYTEPDVSLVFKTEKSGAIIASSYCNVHGLWENSWDITVE
;
A
#
# COMPACT_ATOMS: atom_id res chain seq x y z
N MET A 1 5.06 16.48 -18.14
CA MET A 1 5.21 15.73 -16.88
C MET A 1 4.02 14.81 -16.73
N LYS A 2 4.26 13.51 -16.59
CA LYS A 2 3.22 12.49 -16.38
C LYS A 2 3.27 12.03 -14.93
N ILE A 3 2.12 11.72 -14.33
CA ILE A 3 2.08 11.31 -12.91
C ILE A 3 2.95 10.08 -12.62
N GLY A 4 3.01 9.10 -13.54
CA GLY A 4 3.85 7.91 -13.39
C GLY A 4 5.36 8.22 -13.35
N GLU A 5 5.81 9.38 -13.82
CA GLU A 5 7.21 9.81 -13.71
C GLU A 5 7.52 10.38 -12.30
N LEU A 6 6.50 10.60 -11.47
CA LEU A 6 6.59 11.16 -10.13
C LEU A 6 6.43 10.10 -9.03
N ILE A 7 6.10 8.85 -9.41
CA ILE A 7 5.96 7.74 -8.48
C ILE A 7 7.33 7.10 -8.27
N GLN A 8 7.75 6.98 -7.01
CA GLN A 8 9.05 6.45 -6.65
C GLN A 8 8.99 4.96 -6.29
N SER A 9 10.05 4.21 -6.61
CA SER A 9 10.23 2.81 -6.25
C SER A 9 11.67 2.57 -5.76
N ALA A 10 11.83 1.69 -4.77
CA ALA A 10 13.11 1.34 -4.13
C ALA A 10 12.96 0.04 -3.32
N ASP A 11 14.04 -0.42 -2.69
CA ASP A 11 13.99 -1.51 -1.71
C ASP A 11 13.40 -1.00 -0.38
N TRP A 12 12.26 -1.56 0.02
CA TRP A 12 11.54 -1.23 1.25
C TRP A 12 12.34 -1.46 2.53
N LYS A 13 13.39 -2.29 2.48
CA LYS A 13 14.31 -2.47 3.62
C LYS A 13 15.21 -1.27 3.86
N THR A 14 15.37 -0.42 2.85
CA THR A 14 16.23 0.77 2.91
C THR A 14 15.46 2.08 2.79
N GLU A 15 14.24 2.03 2.23
CA GLU A 15 13.37 3.18 2.05
C GLU A 15 12.00 2.95 2.71
N LYS A 16 11.72 3.74 3.76
CA LYS A 16 10.57 3.57 4.64
C LYS A 16 9.22 3.86 3.97
N HIS A 17 9.22 4.58 2.85
CA HIS A 17 7.99 4.99 2.17
C HIS A 17 7.44 3.92 1.23
N ILE A 18 8.24 2.91 0.87
CA ILE A 18 7.81 1.86 -0.04
C ILE A 18 6.73 1.01 0.63
N PRO A 19 5.56 0.81 -0.02
CA PRO A 19 4.53 -0.08 0.49
C PRO A 19 5.00 -1.54 0.33
N ALA A 20 5.49 -2.14 1.42
CA ALA A 20 5.83 -3.55 1.44
C ALA A 20 4.57 -4.40 1.24
N ILE A 21 4.64 -5.40 0.36
CA ILE A 21 3.52 -6.31 0.07
C ILE A 21 3.88 -7.69 0.62
N GLU A 22 3.03 -8.20 1.52
CA GLU A 22 3.06 -9.57 2.01
C GLU A 22 1.90 -10.34 1.39
N ALA A 23 2.21 -11.25 0.48
CA ALA A 23 1.22 -12.07 -0.23
C ALA A 23 1.83 -13.44 -0.58
N PRO A 24 1.02 -14.49 -0.80
CA PRO A 24 1.53 -15.76 -1.29
C PRO A 24 2.11 -15.60 -2.71
N LYS A 25 3.11 -16.43 -3.05
CA LYS A 25 3.66 -16.49 -4.41
C LYS A 25 2.77 -17.28 -5.39
N SER A 26 1.89 -18.14 -4.86
CA SER A 26 0.94 -18.88 -5.67
C SER A 26 -0.39 -19.13 -4.95
N ALA A 27 -1.45 -19.35 -5.72
CA ALA A 27 -2.78 -19.70 -5.22
C ALA A 27 -3.51 -20.58 -6.25
N LYS A 28 -4.52 -21.35 -5.81
CA LYS A 28 -5.39 -22.07 -6.75
C LYS A 28 -6.38 -21.13 -7.41
N LYS A 29 -6.86 -21.48 -8.61
CA LYS A 29 -7.96 -20.75 -9.27
C LYS A 29 -9.14 -20.51 -8.34
N GLY A 30 -9.50 -19.24 -8.19
CA GLY A 30 -10.65 -18.81 -7.38
C GLY A 30 -10.43 -18.89 -5.87
N GLU A 31 -9.25 -19.31 -5.41
CA GLU A 31 -8.89 -19.31 -4.00
C GLU A 31 -8.83 -17.88 -3.44
N LYS A 32 -9.16 -17.72 -2.16
CA LYS A 32 -9.02 -16.45 -1.47
C LYS A 32 -7.54 -16.15 -1.24
N VAL A 33 -7.06 -15.07 -1.83
CA VAL A 33 -5.70 -14.54 -1.64
C VAL A 33 -5.76 -13.45 -0.58
N LYS A 34 -5.06 -13.66 0.55
CA LYS A 34 -4.85 -12.63 1.57
C LYS A 34 -3.62 -11.81 1.21
N VAL A 35 -3.75 -10.50 1.22
CA VAL A 35 -2.68 -9.53 0.97
C VAL A 35 -2.61 -8.59 2.16
N ARG A 36 -1.40 -8.35 2.66
CA ARG A 36 -1.13 -7.26 3.61
C ARG A 36 -0.17 -6.27 2.96
N VAL A 37 -0.46 -4.99 3.12
CA VAL A 37 0.36 -3.90 2.60
C VAL A 37 0.68 -2.93 3.72
N ILE A 38 1.96 -2.60 3.87
CA ILE A 38 2.47 -1.84 5.02
C ILE A 38 3.49 -0.82 4.52
N THR A 39 3.37 0.43 4.93
CA THR A 39 4.45 1.43 4.75
C THR A 39 5.22 1.58 6.05
N GLY A 40 6.55 1.56 6.00
CA GLY A 40 7.40 1.62 7.19
C GLY A 40 7.58 0.30 7.93
N ALA A 41 7.50 -0.84 7.23
CA ALA A 41 7.58 -2.18 7.82
C ALA A 41 8.93 -2.50 8.49
N GLU A 42 10.06 -2.16 7.85
CA GLU A 42 11.40 -2.35 8.42
C GLU A 42 11.87 -1.10 9.18
N ILE A 43 11.75 0.06 8.52
CA ILE A 43 12.13 1.36 9.06
C ILE A 43 10.83 2.13 9.32
N ALA A 44 10.53 2.42 10.57
CA ALA A 44 9.31 3.12 10.94
C ALA A 44 9.18 4.48 10.22
N HIS A 45 8.02 4.72 9.63
CA HIS A 45 7.63 6.02 9.10
C HIS A 45 6.97 6.85 10.21
N PRO A 46 7.20 8.18 10.30
CA PRO A 46 6.50 9.02 11.26
C PRO A 46 4.97 8.99 11.10
N ASN A 47 4.24 9.10 12.21
CA ASN A 47 2.79 9.26 12.22
C ASN A 47 2.42 10.42 13.14
N THR A 48 2.54 11.63 12.60
CA THR A 48 2.27 12.89 13.30
C THR A 48 1.29 13.71 12.48
N THR A 49 0.70 14.73 13.10
CA THR A 49 -0.21 15.67 12.43
C THR A 49 0.45 16.31 11.21
N ALA A 50 1.75 16.60 11.29
CA ALA A 50 2.51 17.27 10.23
C ALA A 50 3.10 16.32 9.17
N HIS A 51 3.32 15.04 9.50
CA HIS A 51 4.00 14.08 8.63
C HIS A 51 3.49 12.66 8.89
N HIS A 52 2.80 12.10 7.89
CA HIS A 52 2.17 10.78 7.95
C HIS A 52 1.92 10.21 6.55
N ILE A 53 1.70 8.90 6.49
CA ILE A 53 1.15 8.23 5.31
C ILE A 53 -0.36 8.41 5.34
N SER A 54 -0.93 8.99 4.28
CA SER A 54 -2.37 9.27 4.22
C SER A 54 -3.16 8.12 3.61
N SER A 55 -2.57 7.37 2.66
CA SER A 55 -3.30 6.31 1.98
C SER A 55 -2.42 5.22 1.38
N ILE A 56 -3.02 4.04 1.21
CA ILE A 56 -2.55 2.96 0.35
C ILE A 56 -3.66 2.58 -0.64
N GLU A 57 -3.31 2.41 -1.90
CA GLU A 57 -4.17 1.85 -2.94
C GLU A 57 -3.56 0.54 -3.45
N VAL A 58 -4.39 -0.48 -3.59
CA VAL A 58 -3.96 -1.80 -4.07
C VAL A 58 -4.71 -2.17 -5.33
N TYR A 59 -3.96 -2.61 -6.32
CA TYR A 59 -4.43 -2.98 -7.64
C TYR A 59 -4.03 -4.42 -7.96
N PHE A 60 -4.75 -5.02 -8.90
CA PHE A 60 -4.34 -6.26 -9.54
C PHE A 60 -4.34 -6.06 -11.06
N LYS A 61 -3.30 -6.55 -11.72
CA LYS A 61 -3.26 -6.62 -13.19
C LYS A 61 -2.92 -8.05 -13.60
N GLY A 62 -3.85 -8.72 -14.28
CA GLY A 62 -3.56 -10.01 -14.92
C GLY A 62 -2.49 -9.85 -16.00
N ASN A 63 -1.71 -10.91 -16.24
CA ASN A 63 -0.64 -10.91 -17.25
C ASN A 63 -1.16 -10.49 -18.63
N ASP A 64 -2.25 -11.11 -19.07
CA ASP A 64 -2.88 -10.87 -20.38
C ASP A 64 -3.91 -9.72 -20.37
N ASP A 65 -4.18 -9.13 -19.20
CA ASP A 65 -5.16 -8.05 -19.09
C ASP A 65 -4.56 -6.73 -19.61
N LYS A 66 -5.35 -6.00 -20.40
CA LYS A 66 -4.96 -4.68 -20.89
C LYS A 66 -4.89 -3.62 -19.79
N PHE A 67 -5.73 -3.74 -18.76
CA PHE A 67 -5.91 -2.74 -17.72
C PHE A 67 -5.81 -3.35 -16.32
N PRO A 68 -5.34 -2.60 -15.30
CA PRO A 68 -5.42 -3.01 -13.90
C PRO A 68 -6.83 -2.81 -13.33
N TYR A 69 -7.10 -3.46 -12.20
CA TYR A 69 -8.32 -3.33 -11.41
C TYR A 69 -7.95 -2.86 -10.00
N LEU A 70 -8.64 -1.82 -9.51
CA LEU A 70 -8.51 -1.38 -8.12
C LEU A 70 -9.16 -2.42 -7.20
N LEU A 71 -8.36 -3.04 -6.32
CA LEU A 71 -8.85 -3.96 -5.30
C LEU A 71 -9.37 -3.22 -4.07
N GLY A 72 -8.73 -2.11 -3.72
CA GLY A 72 -9.14 -1.29 -2.59
C GLY A 72 -8.32 -0.01 -2.46
N LYS A 73 -8.94 1.00 -1.87
CA LYS A 73 -8.32 2.24 -1.43
C LYS A 73 -8.52 2.36 0.07
N PHE A 74 -7.43 2.58 0.79
CA PHE A 74 -7.41 2.61 2.24
C PHE A 74 -6.85 3.96 2.67
N GLU A 75 -7.62 4.68 3.46
CA GLU A 75 -7.24 5.97 4.02
C GLU A 75 -6.94 5.79 5.50
N PHE A 76 -5.82 6.37 5.94
CA PHE A 76 -5.43 6.43 7.33
C PHE A 76 -5.69 7.86 7.78
N THR A 77 -6.61 8.06 8.72
CA THR A 77 -7.23 9.38 8.92
C THR A 77 -6.96 10.01 10.28
N ALA A 78 -6.53 9.22 11.27
CA ALA A 78 -6.17 9.76 12.58
C ALA A 78 -4.64 9.84 12.72
N HIS A 79 -4.13 11.05 12.94
CA HIS A 79 -2.69 11.33 13.07
C HIS A 79 -2.41 12.21 14.29
N GLY A 80 -3.10 11.98 15.41
CA GLY A 80 -2.83 12.70 16.66
C GLY A 80 -3.52 14.06 16.84
N ALA A 81 -4.19 14.62 15.83
CA ALA A 81 -4.83 15.94 15.96
C ALA A 81 -6.06 15.92 16.89
N SER A 82 -6.18 16.94 17.76
CA SER A 82 -7.39 17.18 18.58
C SER A 82 -7.66 18.67 18.79
N ALA A 83 -8.76 19.02 19.48
CA ALA A 83 -9.05 20.39 19.90
C ALA A 83 -7.97 21.01 20.81
N ASN A 84 -7.14 20.17 21.45
CA ASN A 84 -6.01 20.60 22.28
C ASN A 84 -4.72 20.85 21.48
N GLY A 85 -4.75 20.69 20.15
CA GLY A 85 -3.61 20.92 19.26
C GLY A 85 -3.14 19.67 18.50
N ALA A 86 -2.06 19.84 17.72
CA ALA A 86 -1.40 18.75 17.02
C ALA A 86 -0.84 17.70 17.99
N ASP A 87 -0.94 16.42 17.62
CA ASP A 87 -0.33 15.29 18.33
C ASP A 87 -0.81 15.08 19.80
N THR A 88 -2.02 15.54 20.12
CA THR A 88 -2.61 15.46 21.46
C THR A 88 -3.78 14.47 21.61
N SER A 89 -4.34 13.93 20.52
CA SER A 89 -5.51 13.03 20.60
C SER A 89 -5.19 11.65 21.17
N THR A 90 -3.92 11.25 21.10
CA THR A 90 -3.43 9.88 21.38
C THR A 90 -3.98 8.80 20.44
N VAL A 91 -4.73 9.17 19.41
CA VAL A 91 -5.32 8.26 18.41
C VAL A 91 -4.57 8.39 17.09
N TYR A 92 -4.00 7.27 16.65
CA TYR A 92 -3.18 7.16 15.44
C TYR A 92 -3.63 5.94 14.63
N THR A 93 -3.82 6.12 13.32
CA THR A 93 -4.07 5.04 12.38
C THR A 93 -2.76 4.69 11.69
N GLU A 94 -2.30 3.46 11.87
CA GLU A 94 -1.06 2.98 11.24
C GLU A 94 -1.29 2.61 9.77
N PRO A 95 -0.30 2.85 8.87
CA PRO A 95 -0.40 2.53 7.46
C PRO A 95 -0.15 1.04 7.17
N ASP A 96 -0.95 0.18 7.80
CA ASP A 96 -0.92 -1.28 7.72
C ASP A 96 -2.33 -1.79 7.44
N VAL A 97 -2.53 -2.39 6.27
CA VAL A 97 -3.85 -2.84 5.85
C VAL A 97 -3.81 -4.25 5.26
N SER A 98 -4.86 -5.01 5.54
CA SER A 98 -5.07 -6.34 4.96
C SER A 98 -6.35 -6.36 4.13
N LEU A 99 -6.28 -6.99 2.97
CA LEU A 99 -7.43 -7.26 2.12
C LEU A 99 -7.44 -8.72 1.67
N VAL A 100 -8.60 -9.18 1.21
CA VAL A 100 -8.76 -10.50 0.62
C VAL A 100 -9.44 -10.35 -0.72
N PHE A 101 -8.85 -10.93 -1.75
CA PHE A 101 -9.43 -10.97 -3.10
C PHE A 101 -9.37 -12.39 -3.67
N LYS A 102 -9.94 -12.60 -4.85
CA LYS A 102 -9.85 -13.87 -5.59
C LYS A 102 -9.60 -13.57 -7.05
N THR A 103 -8.87 -14.47 -7.72
CA THR A 103 -8.59 -14.40 -9.16
C THR A 103 -8.42 -15.80 -9.72
N GLU A 104 -8.64 -15.96 -11.01
CA GLU A 104 -8.35 -17.19 -11.78
C GLU A 104 -7.14 -17.00 -12.70
N LYS A 105 -6.48 -15.84 -12.63
CA LYS A 105 -5.39 -15.42 -13.51
C LYS A 105 -4.14 -15.12 -12.69
N SER A 106 -2.99 -15.56 -13.19
CA SER A 106 -1.68 -15.03 -12.76
C SER A 106 -1.56 -13.55 -13.12
N GLY A 107 -0.78 -12.83 -12.34
CA GLY A 107 -0.61 -11.39 -12.52
C GLY A 107 0.24 -10.76 -11.43
N ALA A 108 0.17 -9.43 -11.35
CA ALA A 108 0.83 -8.64 -10.34
C ALA A 108 -0.19 -7.98 -9.41
N ILE A 109 0.06 -8.06 -8.11
CA ILE A 109 -0.51 -7.18 -7.09
C ILE A 109 0.36 -5.93 -7.05
N ILE A 110 -0.22 -4.75 -7.22
CA ILE A 110 0.51 -3.48 -7.26
C ILE A 110 -0.02 -2.63 -6.11
N ALA A 111 0.88 -2.06 -5.32
CA ALA A 111 0.52 -1.15 -4.24
C ALA A 111 1.11 0.23 -4.54
N SER A 112 0.33 1.28 -4.29
CA SER A 112 0.81 2.65 -4.22
C SER A 112 0.51 3.23 -2.84
N SER A 113 1.42 4.03 -2.30
CA SER A 113 1.22 4.78 -1.06
C SER A 113 1.46 6.27 -1.30
N TYR A 114 0.85 7.10 -0.46
CA TYR A 114 1.03 8.54 -0.48
C TYR A 114 1.43 9.05 0.91
N CYS A 115 2.60 9.69 0.98
CA CYS A 115 3.03 10.47 2.13
C CYS A 115 2.68 11.94 1.92
N ASN A 116 2.08 12.58 2.93
CA ASN A 116 1.58 13.95 2.83
C ASN A 116 2.65 14.99 2.44
N VAL A 117 3.94 14.70 2.70
CA VAL A 117 5.07 15.58 2.37
C VAL A 117 6.13 14.94 1.46
N HIS A 118 6.15 13.61 1.30
CA HIS A 118 7.12 12.89 0.46
C HIS A 118 6.51 12.27 -0.81
N GLY A 119 5.24 12.57 -1.13
CA GLY A 119 4.65 12.22 -2.41
C GLY A 119 4.31 10.74 -2.57
N LEU A 120 4.41 10.25 -3.81
CA LEU A 120 3.89 8.95 -4.24
C LEU A 120 4.99 7.89 -4.32
N TRP A 121 4.64 6.69 -3.86
CA TRP A 121 5.51 5.52 -3.86
C TRP A 121 4.77 4.30 -4.37
N GLU A 122 5.49 3.33 -4.91
CA GLU A 122 4.91 2.07 -5.38
C GLU A 122 5.77 0.85 -5.12
N ASN A 123 5.11 -0.31 -5.15
CA ASN A 123 5.73 -1.62 -5.14
C ASN A 123 4.82 -2.62 -5.87
N SER A 124 5.37 -3.76 -6.27
CA SER A 124 4.63 -4.83 -6.93
C SER A 124 5.03 -6.21 -6.43
N TRP A 125 4.09 -7.14 -6.46
CA TRP A 125 4.27 -8.53 -6.06
C TRP A 125 3.59 -9.47 -7.06
N ASP A 126 4.37 -10.33 -7.71
CA ASP A 126 3.84 -11.31 -8.65
C ASP A 126 3.20 -12.51 -7.94
N ILE A 127 2.08 -12.97 -8.48
CA ILE A 127 1.38 -14.16 -8.02
C ILE A 127 1.05 -15.09 -9.20
N THR A 128 1.36 -16.36 -9.03
CA THR A 128 1.01 -17.43 -9.97
C THR A 128 -0.29 -18.10 -9.56
N VAL A 129 -1.24 -18.25 -10.48
CA VAL A 129 -2.50 -18.96 -10.24
C VAL A 129 -2.52 -20.27 -11.02
N GLU A 130 -2.77 -21.38 -10.30
CA GLU A 130 -2.80 -22.75 -10.84
C GLU A 130 -4.21 -23.35 -10.84
#